data_AF-A0AAI8MNB2-F1
#
_entry.id   AF-A0AAI8MNB2-F1
#
_cell.length_a   1.000
_cell.length_b   1.000
_cell.length_c   1.000
_cell.angle_alpha   90.00
_cell.angle_beta   90.00
_cell.angle_gamma   90.00
#
_symmetry.space_group_name_H-M   'P 1'
#
loop_
_entity.id
_entity.type
_entity.pdbx_description
1 polymer ?
#
loop_
_entity_poly.entity_id
_entity_poly.type
_entity_poly.pdbx_seq_one_letter_code
_entity_poly.pdbx_strand_id
1 'polypeptide(L)'
;MRQGDGYRFRGRGIKQLTHRYNYADFQSYYNKHYPNDTKDFLNNEEHRKALLDNGKIALLSAVWFWNHTGCYKIADKQTSNNANEIVKQITKKVNGGYNGLDERQKAFKRIRFGSSNTANISNGIFRDF
;
A
#
# COMPACT_ATOMS: atom_id res chain seq x y z
N MET A 1 -10.80 -15.13 -14.69
CA MET A 1 -11.60 -14.02 -14.13
C MET A 1 -13.06 -14.39 -14.29
N ARG A 2 -13.92 -14.24 -13.27
CA ARG A 2 -15.35 -14.55 -13.36
C ARG A 2 -16.15 -13.30 -13.75
N GLN A 3 -17.34 -13.50 -14.32
CA GLN A 3 -18.25 -12.39 -14.63
C GLN A 3 -18.51 -11.55 -13.37
N GLY A 4 -18.47 -10.23 -13.52
CA GLY A 4 -18.67 -9.28 -12.42
C GLY A 4 -17.44 -9.05 -11.52
N ASP A 5 -16.32 -9.77 -11.70
CA ASP A 5 -15.12 -9.58 -10.87
C ASP A 5 -14.54 -8.18 -11.00
N GLY A 6 -14.59 -7.58 -12.20
CA GLY A 6 -14.09 -6.21 -12.43
C GLY A 6 -14.80 -5.18 -11.56
N TYR A 7 -16.13 -5.26 -11.44
CA TYR A 7 -16.89 -4.38 -10.56
C TYR A 7 -16.70 -4.77 -9.09
N ARG A 8 -16.86 -6.06 -8.74
CA ARG A 8 -16.85 -6.52 -7.34
C ARG A 8 -15.50 -6.29 -6.66
N PHE A 9 -14.39 -6.55 -7.35
CA PHE A 9 -13.04 -6.55 -6.79
C PHE A 9 -12.14 -5.44 -7.37
N ARG A 10 -12.75 -4.30 -7.71
CA ARG A 10 -12.07 -3.04 -8.02
C ARG A 10 -11.31 -2.49 -6.80
N GLY A 11 -10.39 -1.56 -7.05
CA GLY A 11 -9.59 -0.88 -6.02
C GLY A 11 -10.45 -0.25 -4.92
N ARG A 12 -10.12 -0.55 -3.65
CA ARG A 12 -10.71 0.09 -2.46
C ARG A 12 -9.67 0.31 -1.36
N GLY A 13 -9.93 1.29 -0.49
CA GLY A 13 -9.09 1.62 0.67
C GLY A 13 -7.76 2.27 0.33
N ILE A 14 -6.91 2.41 1.35
CA ILE A 14 -5.66 3.20 1.31
C ILE A 14 -4.70 2.72 0.23
N LYS A 15 -4.51 1.39 0.12
CA LYS A 15 -3.60 0.79 -0.86
C LYS A 15 -4.28 0.43 -2.20
N GLN A 16 -5.58 0.68 -2.35
CA GLN A 16 -6.35 0.22 -3.51
C GLN A 16 -6.30 -1.30 -3.67
N LEU A 17 -6.79 -2.02 -2.66
CA LEU A 17 -6.91 -3.48 -2.68
C LEU A 17 -7.74 -3.91 -3.90
N THR A 18 -7.20 -4.77 -4.75
CA THR A 18 -7.76 -5.12 -6.06
C THR A 18 -7.65 -6.63 -6.32
N HIS A 19 -8.51 -7.18 -7.17
CA HIS A 19 -8.60 -8.60 -7.56
C HIS A 19 -9.22 -9.52 -6.50
N ARG A 20 -10.00 -10.51 -6.95
CA ARG A 20 -10.70 -11.46 -6.06
C ARG A 20 -9.75 -12.12 -5.06
N TYR A 21 -8.57 -12.56 -5.49
CA TYR A 21 -7.65 -13.31 -4.64
C TYR A 21 -7.21 -12.48 -3.42
N ASN A 22 -6.83 -11.21 -3.61
CA ASN A 22 -6.47 -10.34 -2.49
C ASN A 22 -7.65 -10.10 -1.54
N TYR A 23 -8.88 -9.98 -2.06
CA TYR A 23 -10.07 -9.85 -1.21
C TYR A 23 -10.33 -11.13 -0.39
N ALA A 24 -10.12 -12.30 -0.97
CA ALA A 24 -10.29 -13.60 -0.29
C ALA A 24 -9.24 -13.80 0.81
N ASP A 25 -7.98 -13.49 0.51
CA ASP A 25 -6.88 -13.66 1.46
C ASP A 25 -6.98 -12.63 2.60
N PHE A 26 -7.34 -11.38 2.29
CA PHE A 26 -7.60 -10.37 3.30
C PHE A 26 -8.81 -10.73 4.17
N GLN A 27 -9.89 -11.29 3.60
CA GLN A 27 -11.02 -11.80 4.38
C GLN A 27 -10.57 -12.86 5.38
N SER A 28 -9.77 -13.82 4.92
CA SER A 28 -9.26 -14.91 5.75
C SER A 28 -8.40 -14.39 6.89
N TYR A 29 -7.51 -13.43 6.59
CA TYR A 29 -6.73 -12.71 7.59
C TYR A 29 -7.63 -11.97 8.60
N TYR A 30 -8.56 -11.14 8.11
CA TYR A 30 -9.43 -10.33 8.96
C TYR A 30 -10.25 -11.21 9.91
N ASN A 31 -10.92 -12.23 9.39
CA ASN A 31 -11.80 -13.09 10.19
C ASN A 31 -11.03 -13.93 11.21
N LYS A 32 -9.77 -14.30 10.91
CA LYS A 32 -8.88 -14.95 11.87
C LYS A 32 -8.53 -14.05 13.06
N HIS A 33 -8.34 -12.75 12.82
CA HIS A 33 -7.95 -11.79 13.86
C HIS A 33 -9.15 -11.13 14.55
N TYR A 34 -10.34 -11.16 13.94
CA TYR A 34 -11.57 -10.55 14.45
C TYR A 34 -12.75 -11.54 14.38
N PRO A 35 -12.72 -12.64 15.15
CA PRO A 35 -13.73 -13.71 15.06
C PRO A 35 -15.15 -13.25 15.47
N ASN A 36 -15.26 -12.23 16.32
CA ASN A 36 -16.55 -11.67 16.76
C ASN A 36 -17.12 -10.61 15.81
N ASP A 37 -16.41 -10.27 14.74
CA ASP A 37 -16.81 -9.23 13.77
C ASP A 37 -16.51 -9.68 12.33
N THR A 38 -16.78 -10.96 12.00
CA THR A 38 -16.41 -11.49 10.68
C THR A 38 -17.00 -10.68 9.51
N LYS A 39 -16.26 -10.65 8.40
CA LYS A 39 -16.64 -10.01 7.14
C LYS A 39 -16.65 -11.04 6.02
N ASP A 40 -17.54 -10.80 5.08
CA ASP A 40 -17.62 -11.50 3.79
C ASP A 40 -17.39 -10.48 2.67
N PHE A 41 -16.12 -10.14 2.43
CA PHE A 41 -15.71 -9.26 1.34
C PHE A 41 -15.96 -9.88 -0.04
N LEU A 42 -16.16 -11.21 -0.13
CA LEU A 42 -16.40 -11.88 -1.40
C LEU A 42 -17.83 -11.72 -1.88
N ASN A 43 -18.83 -11.88 -1.01
CA ASN A 43 -20.24 -11.91 -1.41
C ASN A 43 -21.08 -10.76 -0.87
N ASN A 44 -20.66 -10.09 0.21
CA ASN A 44 -21.43 -8.99 0.79
C ASN A 44 -20.89 -7.62 0.32
N GLU A 45 -21.78 -6.78 -0.22
CA GLU A 45 -21.43 -5.45 -0.72
C GLU A 45 -21.09 -4.45 0.38
N GLU A 46 -21.87 -4.41 1.46
CA GLU A 46 -21.62 -3.53 2.61
C GLU A 46 -20.27 -3.84 3.25
N HIS A 47 -19.92 -5.13 3.35
CA HIS A 47 -18.58 -5.53 3.81
C HIS A 47 -17.48 -5.01 2.88
N ARG A 48 -17.67 -5.05 1.54
CA ARG A 48 -16.70 -4.42 0.61
C ARG A 48 -16.66 -2.90 0.76
N LYS A 49 -17.80 -2.23 0.98
CA LYS A 49 -17.86 -0.77 1.21
C LYS A 49 -17.11 -0.37 2.48
N ALA A 50 -17.03 -1.24 3.47
CA ALA A 50 -16.24 -1.01 4.68
C ALA A 50 -14.73 -0.76 4.41
N LEU A 51 -14.18 -1.23 3.27
CA LEU A 51 -12.81 -0.87 2.85
C LEU A 51 -12.65 0.62 2.47
N LEU A 52 -13.75 1.34 2.27
CA LEU A 52 -13.79 2.78 1.99
C LEU A 52 -14.23 3.57 3.23
N ASP A 53 -15.31 3.12 3.87
CA ASP A 53 -16.02 3.94 4.85
C ASP A 53 -15.58 3.66 6.30
N ASN A 54 -14.84 2.58 6.53
CA ASN A 54 -14.29 2.24 7.83
C ASN A 54 -12.75 2.35 7.82
N GLY A 55 -12.24 3.43 8.43
CA GLY A 55 -10.80 3.72 8.47
C GLY A 55 -9.95 2.59 9.06
N LYS A 56 -10.46 1.86 10.06
CA LYS A 56 -9.76 0.70 10.65
C LYS A 56 -9.62 -0.43 9.63
N ILE A 57 -10.70 -0.81 8.96
CA ILE A 57 -10.68 -1.88 7.95
C ILE A 57 -9.83 -1.46 6.76
N ALA A 58 -9.94 -0.21 6.30
CA ALA A 58 -9.11 0.34 5.25
C ALA A 58 -7.61 0.27 5.58
N LEU A 59 -7.20 0.67 6.79
CA LEU A 59 -5.81 0.59 7.25
C LEU A 59 -5.33 -0.85 7.39
N LEU A 60 -6.13 -1.73 8.00
CA LEU A 60 -5.79 -3.14 8.14
C LEU A 60 -5.58 -3.80 6.78
N SER A 61 -6.36 -3.46 5.75
CA SER A 61 -6.17 -4.00 4.40
C SER A 61 -4.81 -3.60 3.80
N ALA A 62 -4.36 -2.37 4.03
CA ALA A 62 -3.08 -1.89 3.56
C ALA A 62 -1.91 -2.52 4.32
N VAL A 63 -2.01 -2.62 5.65
CA VAL A 63 -1.00 -3.27 6.51
C VAL A 63 -0.90 -4.76 6.21
N TRP A 64 -2.04 -5.45 6.04
CA TRP A 64 -2.09 -6.84 5.62
C TRP A 64 -1.35 -7.02 4.30
N PHE A 65 -1.66 -6.23 3.27
CA PHE A 65 -1.00 -6.34 1.98
C PHE A 65 0.51 -6.15 2.13
N TRP A 66 0.93 -5.08 2.84
CA TRP A 66 2.33 -4.76 3.07
C TRP A 66 3.12 -5.92 3.70
N ASN A 67 2.52 -6.58 4.70
CA ASN A 67 3.11 -7.72 5.39
C ASN A 67 3.06 -8.99 4.54
N HIS A 68 1.91 -9.30 3.94
CA HIS A 68 1.68 -10.48 3.12
C HIS A 68 2.60 -10.52 1.90
N THR A 69 2.80 -9.38 1.24
CA THR A 69 3.74 -9.29 0.12
C THR A 69 5.19 -9.12 0.60
N GLY A 70 5.47 -8.97 1.89
CA GLY A 70 6.84 -8.78 2.39
C GLY A 70 7.49 -7.49 1.90
N CYS A 71 6.71 -6.42 1.72
CA CYS A 71 7.24 -5.11 1.36
C CYS A 71 8.11 -4.52 2.48
N TYR A 72 7.78 -4.82 3.74
CA TYR A 72 8.59 -4.43 4.89
C TYR A 72 10.04 -4.92 4.76
N LYS A 73 10.27 -6.17 4.34
CA LYS A 73 11.63 -6.72 4.13
C LYS A 73 12.45 -5.96 3.10
N ILE A 74 11.79 -5.30 2.14
CA ILE A 74 12.45 -4.44 1.16
C ILE A 74 12.74 -3.08 1.80
N ALA A 75 11.74 -2.51 2.50
CA ALA A 75 11.89 -1.24 3.21
C ALA A 75 13.00 -1.28 4.27
N ASP A 76 13.15 -2.39 5.01
CA ASP A 76 14.15 -2.55 6.06
C ASP A 76 15.60 -2.54 5.52
N LYS A 77 15.79 -2.70 4.20
CA LYS A 77 17.10 -2.60 3.52
C LYS A 77 17.46 -1.16 3.12
N GLN A 78 16.63 -0.18 3.50
CA GLN A 78 16.83 1.21 3.14
C GLN A 78 18.02 1.81 3.91
N THR A 79 18.93 2.42 3.16
CA THR A 79 20.04 3.25 3.63
C THR A 79 19.92 4.64 3.04
N SER A 80 20.66 5.63 3.57
CA SER A 80 20.63 7.01 3.07
C SER A 80 20.84 7.12 1.55
N ASN A 81 21.56 6.17 0.95
CA ASN A 81 22.02 6.23 -0.44
C ASN A 81 21.15 5.44 -1.43
N ASN A 82 20.17 4.65 -0.99
CA ASN A 82 19.41 3.74 -1.87
C ASN A 82 17.88 3.97 -1.87
N ALA A 83 17.37 5.05 -1.28
CA ALA A 83 15.94 5.29 -1.11
C ALA A 83 15.12 5.16 -2.41
N ASN A 84 15.60 5.72 -3.52
CA ASN A 84 14.91 5.62 -4.81
C ASN A 84 14.78 4.18 -5.32
N GLU A 85 15.79 3.34 -5.09
CA GLU A 85 15.80 1.94 -5.48
C GLU A 85 14.85 1.11 -4.60
N ILE A 86 14.81 1.40 -3.29
CA ILE A 86 13.82 0.80 -2.37
C ILE A 86 12.39 1.13 -2.81
N VAL A 87 12.10 2.41 -3.10
CA VAL A 87 10.78 2.83 -3.59
C VAL A 87 10.45 2.15 -4.92
N LYS A 88 11.41 1.99 -5.82
CA LYS A 88 11.24 1.29 -7.11
C LYS A 88 10.89 -0.18 -6.93
N GLN A 89 11.59 -0.90 -6.06
CA GLN A 89 11.31 -2.31 -5.76
C GLN A 89 9.93 -2.49 -5.14
N ILE A 90 9.57 -1.65 -4.17
CA ILE A 90 8.25 -1.66 -3.54
C ILE A 90 7.17 -1.33 -4.59
N THR A 91 7.39 -0.34 -5.45
CA THR A 91 6.43 0.06 -6.51
C THR A 91 6.12 -1.10 -7.44
N LYS A 92 7.15 -1.82 -7.91
CA LYS A 92 6.97 -3.02 -8.75
C LYS A 92 6.12 -4.07 -8.05
N LYS A 93 6.34 -4.28 -6.74
CA LYS A 93 5.58 -5.25 -5.95
C LYS A 93 4.12 -4.85 -5.73
N VAL A 94 3.91 -3.55 -5.54
CA VAL A 94 2.61 -2.91 -5.27
C VAL A 94 1.70 -2.84 -6.49
N ASN A 95 2.28 -2.61 -7.67
CA ASN A 95 1.55 -2.32 -8.92
C ASN A 95 1.81 -3.34 -10.04
N GLY A 96 2.72 -4.29 -9.87
CA GLY A 96 3.18 -5.20 -10.94
C GLY A 96 4.11 -4.55 -11.97
N GLY A 97 4.33 -3.23 -11.87
CA GLY A 97 5.15 -2.41 -12.77
C GLY A 97 5.53 -1.09 -12.13
N TYR A 98 6.03 -0.14 -12.92
CA TYR A 98 6.57 1.13 -12.41
C TYR A 98 5.64 2.34 -12.59
N ASN A 99 4.36 2.09 -12.88
CA ASN A 99 3.37 3.16 -13.03
C ASN A 99 3.25 3.95 -11.72
N GLY A 100 3.44 5.27 -11.82
CA GLY A 100 3.45 6.18 -10.68
C GLY A 100 4.76 6.22 -9.88
N LEU A 101 5.87 5.69 -10.41
CA LEU A 101 7.14 5.60 -9.67
C LEU A 101 7.70 6.98 -9.29
N ASP A 102 7.68 7.94 -10.20
CA ASP A 102 8.21 9.29 -9.97
C ASP A 102 7.42 10.00 -8.86
N GLU A 103 6.09 9.92 -8.90
CA GLU A 103 5.19 10.48 -7.89
C GLU A 103 5.42 9.82 -6.52
N ARG A 104 5.66 8.50 -6.49
CA ARG A 104 5.97 7.78 -5.25
C ARG A 104 7.33 8.19 -4.68
N GLN A 105 8.35 8.38 -5.52
CA GLN A 105 9.67 8.84 -5.07
C GLN A 105 9.59 10.28 -4.53
N LYS A 106 8.86 11.17 -5.22
CA LYS A 106 8.59 12.54 -4.76
C LYS A 106 7.84 12.54 -3.42
N ALA A 107 6.78 11.74 -3.30
CA ALA A 107 6.01 11.61 -2.06
C ALA A 107 6.87 11.09 -0.90
N PHE A 108 7.70 10.07 -1.14
CA PHE A 108 8.62 9.53 -0.14
C PHE A 108 9.60 10.59 0.36
N LYS A 109 10.25 11.33 -0.55
CA LYS A 109 11.17 12.42 -0.20
C LYS A 109 10.45 13.51 0.63
N ARG A 110 9.26 13.93 0.21
CA ARG A 110 8.45 14.93 0.91
C ARG A 110 8.10 14.49 2.34
N ILE A 111 7.71 13.23 2.53
CA ILE A 111 7.37 12.70 3.86
C ILE A 111 8.63 12.55 4.73
N ARG A 112 9.75 12.12 4.15
CA ARG A 112 11.00 11.88 4.88
C ARG A 112 11.67 13.17 5.36
N PHE A 113 11.68 14.20 4.52
CA PHE A 113 12.45 15.42 4.75
C PHE A 113 11.58 16.67 5.04
N GLY A 114 10.25 16.52 5.01
CA GLY A 114 9.31 17.63 5.11
C GLY A 114 9.23 18.46 3.83
N SER A 115 8.17 19.27 3.71
CA SER A 115 7.94 20.14 2.54
C SER A 115 8.96 21.29 2.42
N SER A 116 9.64 21.63 3.51
CA SER A 116 10.54 22.78 3.63
C SER A 116 11.88 22.63 2.88
N ASN A 117 12.21 21.43 2.40
CA ASN A 117 13.56 21.11 1.91
C ASN A 117 13.65 20.77 0.41
N THR A 118 12.58 21.00 -0.36
CA THR A 118 12.56 20.71 -1.81
C THR A 118 13.06 21.86 -2.68
N ALA A 119 13.22 23.06 -2.14
CA ALA A 119 13.71 24.24 -2.86
C ALA A 119 15.25 24.35 -2.93
N ASN A 120 16.01 23.60 -2.12
CA ASN A 120 17.46 23.82 -1.95
C ASN A 120 18.37 22.68 -2.45
N ILE A 121 17.83 21.56 -2.96
CA ILE A 121 18.68 20.45 -3.47
C ILE A 121 19.10 20.68 -4.94
N SER A 122 19.28 21.94 -5.34
CA SER A 122 20.02 22.29 -6.55
C SER A 122 21.40 22.88 -6.25
N ASN A 123 21.77 23.12 -4.97
CA ASN A 123 23.08 23.66 -4.63
C ASN A 123 23.60 23.13 -3.30
N GLY A 124 24.54 22.18 -3.37
CA GLY A 124 25.60 22.05 -2.36
C GLY A 124 25.35 21.10 -1.19
N ILE A 125 26.23 20.09 -1.12
CA ILE A 125 26.95 19.68 0.10
C ILE A 125 26.07 19.36 1.32
N PHE A 126 25.74 18.08 1.50
CA PHE A 126 25.47 17.55 2.84
C PHE A 126 26.80 17.42 3.59
N ARG A 127 27.10 18.42 4.42
CA ARG A 127 28.02 18.27 5.55
C ARG A 127 27.24 17.69 6.73
N ASP A 128 27.79 16.61 7.26
CA ASP A 128 27.77 16.09 8.63
C ASP A 128 26.75 16.72 9.60
N PHE A 129 25.84 15.89 10.12
CA PHE A 129 25.60 15.63 11.55
C PHE A 129 24.79 14.34 11.71
#